data_AF-A0A1C6FLM5-F1
#
_entry.id   AF-A0A1C6FLM5-F1
#
_cell.length_a   1.000
_cell.length_b   1.000
_cell.length_c   1.000
_cell.angle_alpha   90.00
_cell.angle_beta   90.00
_cell.angle_gamma   90.00
#
_symmetry.space_group_name_H-M   'P 1'
#
loop_
_entity.id
_entity.type
_entity.pdbx_description
1 polymer ?
#
loop_
_entity_poly.entity_id
_entity_poly.type
_entity_poly.pdbx_seq_one_letter_code
_entity_poly.pdbx_strand_id
1 'polypeptide(L)'
;MIKYNFNLEKLKKFFKLKRKDKNDGFTLVELVAVMAIIAILAAAFIPRFGNYLTEAKKVGILNEAKSIVTAYESVKHKGKLKETDIGSKFEGTNLPLEAGTLKNLGNASVTECKLIIDTESHDFTINDDNTISIYKDGSVIGNPISIGSSNTPTPPVEP
;
A
#
# COMPACT_ATOMS: atom_id res chain seq x y z
N MET A 1 34.79 -49.25 -19.47
CA MET A 1 34.76 -47.79 -19.69
C MET A 1 34.28 -47.52 -21.11
N ILE A 2 33.02 -47.13 -21.30
CA ILE A 2 32.44 -46.88 -22.64
C ILE A 2 32.69 -45.42 -23.02
N LYS A 3 33.40 -45.17 -24.12
CA LYS A 3 33.60 -43.82 -24.68
C LYS A 3 32.43 -43.50 -25.63
N TYR A 4 31.67 -42.43 -25.35
CA TYR A 4 30.71 -41.87 -26.29
C TYR A 4 31.42 -40.99 -27.32
N ASN A 5 31.25 -41.29 -28.61
CA ASN A 5 31.76 -40.46 -29.71
C ASN A 5 30.71 -39.40 -30.07
N PHE A 6 30.87 -38.19 -29.53
CA PHE A 6 29.94 -37.08 -29.75
C PHE A 6 30.18 -36.45 -31.14
N ASN A 7 29.32 -36.79 -32.10
CA ASN A 7 29.40 -36.28 -33.46
C ASN A 7 28.90 -34.82 -33.54
N LEU A 8 29.84 -33.88 -33.53
CA LEU A 8 29.61 -32.42 -33.59
C LEU A 8 28.85 -31.96 -34.83
N GLU A 9 28.97 -32.68 -35.95
CA GLU A 9 28.30 -32.33 -37.21
C GLU A 9 26.79 -32.59 -37.15
N LYS A 10 26.36 -33.63 -36.41
CA LYS A 10 24.93 -33.82 -36.09
C LYS A 10 24.40 -32.64 -35.26
N LEU A 11 25.16 -32.17 -34.27
CA LEU A 11 24.73 -31.08 -33.38
C LEU A 11 24.61 -29.73 -34.12
N LYS A 12 25.54 -29.43 -35.05
CA LYS A 12 25.47 -28.24 -35.91
C LYS A 12 24.23 -28.27 -36.83
N LYS A 13 23.83 -29.45 -37.29
CA LYS A 13 22.63 -29.63 -38.12
C LYS A 13 21.34 -29.43 -37.32
N PHE A 14 21.33 -29.79 -36.03
CA PHE A 14 20.22 -29.51 -35.11
C PHE A 14 20.06 -28.02 -34.79
N PHE A 15 21.16 -27.25 -34.72
CA PHE A 15 21.09 -25.78 -34.51
C PHE A 15 20.72 -24.99 -35.77
N LYS A 16 20.69 -25.63 -36.94
CA LYS A 16 20.24 -25.03 -38.20
C LYS A 16 18.73 -25.16 -38.38
N LEU A 17 17.99 -24.82 -37.32
CA LEU A 17 16.56 -24.54 -37.45
C LEU A 17 16.43 -23.24 -38.23
N LYS A 18 16.04 -23.37 -39.49
CA LYS A 18 15.71 -22.26 -40.39
C LYS A 18 14.47 -21.56 -39.79
N ARG A 19 14.70 -20.57 -38.92
CA ARG A 19 13.66 -19.62 -38.52
C ARG A 19 13.11 -19.01 -39.80
N LYS A 20 11.88 -19.40 -40.17
CA LYS A 20 11.09 -18.64 -41.14
C LYS A 20 10.59 -17.43 -40.36
N ASP A 21 11.49 -16.47 -40.18
CA ASP A 21 11.21 -15.22 -39.54
C ASP A 21 10.20 -14.46 -40.41
N LYS A 22 8.92 -14.67 -40.15
CA LYS A 22 7.89 -13.66 -40.45
C LYS A 22 8.09 -12.56 -39.43
N ASN A 23 9.10 -11.73 -39.68
CA ASN A 23 9.36 -10.52 -38.89
C ASN A 23 8.29 -9.47 -39.25
N ASP A 24 7.03 -9.73 -38.89
CA ASP A 24 6.10 -8.63 -38.62
C ASP A 24 6.48 -8.10 -37.23
N GLY A 25 7.62 -7.42 -37.19
CA GLY A 25 8.04 -6.65 -36.03
C GLY A 25 7.34 -5.30 -36.06
N PHE A 26 6.92 -4.83 -34.88
CA PHE A 26 6.51 -3.43 -34.70
C PHE A 26 7.58 -2.52 -35.29
N THR A 27 7.17 -1.60 -36.16
CA THR A 27 8.09 -0.60 -36.71
C THR A 27 8.52 0.35 -35.58
N LEU A 28 9.74 0.88 -35.66
CA LEU A 28 10.19 1.91 -34.70
C LEU A 28 9.25 3.12 -34.70
N VAL A 29 8.65 3.42 -35.86
CA VAL A 29 7.70 4.52 -36.02
C VAL A 29 6.42 4.26 -35.24
N GLU A 30 5.85 3.05 -35.29
CA GLU A 30 4.67 2.69 -34.49
C GLU A 30 4.96 2.77 -33.00
N LEU A 31 6.14 2.34 -32.55
CA LEU A 31 6.52 2.43 -31.14
C LEU A 31 6.66 3.88 -30.66
N VAL A 32 7.31 4.74 -31.47
CA VAL A 32 7.50 6.16 -31.13
C VAL A 32 6.16 6.89 -31.10
N ALA A 33 5.26 6.62 -32.04
CA ALA A 33 3.92 7.20 -32.04
C ALA A 33 3.10 6.82 -30.79
N VAL A 34 3.20 5.55 -30.34
CA VAL A 34 2.52 5.10 -29.10
C VAL A 34 3.10 5.79 -27.87
N MET A 35 4.43 5.89 -27.75
CA MET A 35 5.06 6.57 -26.63
C MET A 35 4.71 8.07 -26.60
N ALA A 36 4.57 8.71 -27.75
CA ALA A 36 4.13 10.10 -27.84
C ALA A 36 2.70 10.28 -27.30
N ILE A 37 1.76 9.40 -27.66
CA ILE A 37 0.38 9.46 -27.15
C ILE A 37 0.33 9.16 -25.65
N ILE A 38 1.03 8.12 -25.18
CA ILE A 38 1.12 7.78 -23.76
C ILE A 38 1.71 8.94 -22.95
N ALA A 39 2.74 9.63 -23.47
CA ALA A 39 3.35 10.77 -22.79
C ALA A 39 2.37 11.93 -22.62
N ILE A 40 1.58 12.26 -23.64
CA ILE A 40 0.55 13.32 -23.57
C ILE A 40 -0.53 12.96 -22.55
N LEU A 41 -1.04 11.72 -22.59
CA LEU A 41 -2.07 11.25 -21.66
C LEU A 41 -1.53 11.21 -20.22
N ALA A 42 -0.33 10.68 -20.01
CA ALA A 42 0.30 10.59 -18.70
C ALA A 42 0.53 11.98 -18.09
N ALA A 43 1.01 12.95 -18.87
CA ALA A 43 1.25 14.31 -18.40
C ALA A 43 -0.03 14.98 -17.86
N ALA A 44 -1.18 14.76 -18.52
CA ALA A 44 -2.46 15.30 -18.08
C ALA A 44 -3.07 14.53 -16.88
N PHE A 45 -2.70 13.26 -16.71
CA PHE A 45 -3.37 12.35 -15.79
C PHE A 45 -2.68 12.22 -14.42
N ILE A 46 -1.34 12.24 -14.38
CA ILE A 46 -0.53 12.16 -13.15
C ILE A 46 -0.97 13.15 -12.04
N PRO A 47 -1.24 14.45 -12.28
CA PRO A 47 -1.53 15.38 -11.19
C PRO A 47 -2.82 15.05 -10.44
N ARG A 48 -3.78 14.38 -11.09
CA ARG A 48 -5.05 14.03 -10.46
C ARG A 48 -4.92 12.86 -9.49
N PHE A 49 -4.01 11.92 -9.75
CA PHE A 49 -3.88 10.72 -8.93
C PHE A 49 -3.30 10.93 -7.54
N GLY A 50 -2.47 11.96 -7.35
CA GLY A 50 -1.85 12.23 -6.05
C GLY A 50 -2.87 12.40 -4.93
N ASN A 51 -3.89 13.24 -5.16
CA ASN A 51 -4.92 13.53 -4.16
C ASN A 51 -5.77 12.30 -3.83
N TYR A 52 -6.17 11.50 -4.84
CA TYR A 52 -6.93 10.27 -4.60
C TYR A 52 -6.15 9.26 -3.78
N LEU A 53 -4.83 9.15 -4.02
CA LEU A 53 -3.98 8.25 -3.25
C LEU A 53 -3.90 8.69 -1.78
N THR A 54 -3.75 9.99 -1.52
CA THR A 54 -3.72 10.52 -0.15
C THR A 54 -5.05 10.33 0.56
N GLU A 55 -6.17 10.63 -0.09
CA GLU A 55 -7.50 10.47 0.51
C GLU A 55 -7.81 9.00 0.81
N ALA A 56 -7.47 8.10 -0.10
CA ALA A 56 -7.72 6.69 0.13
C ALA A 56 -6.78 6.12 1.23
N LYS A 57 -5.57 6.69 1.42
CA LYS A 57 -4.73 6.38 2.59
C LYS A 57 -5.37 6.89 3.89
N LYS A 58 -5.93 8.11 3.90
CA LYS A 58 -6.64 8.67 5.06
C LYS A 58 -7.82 7.77 5.46
N VAL A 59 -8.61 7.30 4.49
CA VAL A 59 -9.72 6.37 4.76
C VAL A 59 -9.23 5.06 5.35
N GLY A 60 -8.11 4.50 4.84
CA GLY A 60 -7.48 3.31 5.41
C GLY A 60 -7.08 3.49 6.87
N ILE A 61 -6.42 4.61 7.19
CA ILE A 61 -6.04 5.00 8.55
C ILE A 61 -7.27 5.17 9.45
N LEU A 62 -8.32 5.83 8.96
CA LEU A 62 -9.56 6.05 9.71
C LEU A 62 -10.25 4.73 10.06
N ASN A 63 -10.32 3.78 9.12
CA ASN A 63 -10.91 2.47 9.36
C ASN A 63 -10.09 1.65 10.37
N GLU A 64 -8.77 1.75 10.31
CA GLU A 64 -7.88 1.09 11.26
C GLU A 64 -8.01 1.69 12.67
N ALA A 65 -8.04 3.03 12.78
CA ALA A 65 -8.28 3.72 14.04
C ALA A 65 -9.62 3.32 14.68
N LYS A 66 -10.69 3.23 13.88
CA LYS A 66 -12.00 2.72 14.33
C LYS A 66 -11.91 1.29 14.84
N SER A 67 -11.17 0.43 14.15
CA SER A 67 -10.97 -0.96 14.53
C SER A 67 -10.23 -1.07 15.86
N ILE A 68 -9.19 -0.27 16.08
CA ILE A 68 -8.44 -0.19 17.35
C ILE A 68 -9.35 0.30 18.48
N VAL A 69 -10.11 1.38 18.28
CA VAL A 69 -10.98 1.94 19.31
C VAL A 69 -12.09 0.94 19.68
N THR A 70 -12.70 0.30 18.69
CA THR A 70 -13.72 -0.75 18.91
C THR A 70 -13.13 -1.95 19.65
N ALA A 71 -11.95 -2.41 19.24
CA ALA A 71 -11.23 -3.47 19.93
C ALA A 71 -10.96 -3.07 21.38
N TYR A 72 -10.41 -1.87 21.62
CA TYR A 72 -10.17 -1.36 22.96
C TYR A 72 -11.43 -1.34 23.81
N GLU A 73 -12.55 -0.82 23.31
CA GLU A 73 -13.82 -0.79 24.03
C GLU A 73 -14.31 -2.20 24.41
N SER A 74 -14.14 -3.19 23.53
CA SER A 74 -14.54 -4.58 23.79
C SER A 74 -13.75 -5.25 24.92
N VAL A 75 -12.48 -4.86 25.14
CA VAL A 75 -11.59 -5.48 26.14
C VAL A 75 -11.25 -4.57 27.32
N LYS A 76 -11.57 -3.28 27.28
CA LYS A 76 -11.36 -2.31 28.37
C LYS A 76 -11.99 -2.78 29.67
N HIS A 77 -13.17 -3.40 29.60
CA HIS A 77 -13.89 -3.93 30.76
C HIS A 77 -13.16 -5.11 31.45
N LYS A 78 -12.20 -5.77 30.79
CA LYS A 78 -11.36 -6.82 31.38
C LYS A 78 -10.22 -6.28 32.26
N GLY A 79 -10.13 -4.97 32.45
CA GLY A 79 -9.41 -4.33 33.55
C GLY A 79 -7.88 -4.24 33.43
N LYS A 80 -7.28 -4.53 32.26
CA LYS A 80 -5.82 -4.54 32.08
C LYS A 80 -5.27 -3.65 30.97
N LEU A 81 -6.11 -2.84 30.31
CA LEU A 81 -5.70 -2.09 29.12
C LEU A 81 -5.79 -0.58 29.33
N LYS A 82 -4.68 0.09 29.05
CA LYS A 82 -4.54 1.55 29.05
C LYS A 82 -4.81 2.08 27.65
N GLU A 83 -5.19 3.35 27.56
CA GLU A 83 -5.37 4.03 26.25
C GLU A 83 -4.03 4.20 25.49
N THR A 84 -2.89 3.95 26.16
CA THR A 84 -1.56 3.89 25.53
C THR A 84 -1.23 2.54 24.91
N ASP A 85 -2.00 1.48 25.20
CA ASP A 85 -1.72 0.14 24.70
C ASP A 85 -2.22 -0.01 23.26
N ILE A 86 -1.43 -0.60 22.37
CA ILE A 86 -1.84 -1.04 21.01
C ILE A 86 -1.09 -2.30 20.55
N GLY A 87 -1.32 -2.73 19.29
CA GLY A 87 -0.61 -3.84 18.67
C GLY A 87 -0.96 -5.17 19.35
N SER A 88 0.06 -5.89 19.84
CA SER A 88 -0.05 -7.22 20.46
C SER A 88 -0.99 -7.34 21.68
N LYS A 89 -1.53 -6.21 22.18
CA LYS A 89 -2.58 -6.18 23.21
C LYS A 89 -4.00 -6.36 22.65
N PHE A 90 -4.20 -6.04 21.37
CA PHE A 90 -5.46 -6.20 20.64
C PHE A 90 -5.38 -7.21 19.52
N GLU A 91 -4.18 -7.48 19.00
CA GLU A 91 -3.91 -8.38 17.89
C GLU A 91 -3.39 -9.75 18.35
N GLY A 92 -4.04 -10.81 17.90
CA GLY A 92 -3.55 -12.18 18.12
C GLY A 92 -4.67 -13.21 18.26
N THR A 93 -4.29 -14.44 18.57
CA THR A 93 -5.25 -15.53 18.71
C THR A 93 -6.15 -15.31 19.93
N ASN A 94 -7.47 -15.31 19.72
CA ASN A 94 -8.50 -15.01 20.72
C ASN A 94 -8.49 -13.56 21.25
N LEU A 95 -7.93 -12.63 20.48
CA LEU A 95 -8.03 -11.20 20.72
C LEU A 95 -9.02 -10.56 19.73
N PRO A 96 -9.50 -9.33 19.99
CA PRO A 96 -10.53 -8.70 19.15
C PRO A 96 -10.09 -8.39 17.71
N LEU A 97 -8.78 -8.36 17.46
CA LEU A 97 -8.20 -8.15 16.13
C LEU A 97 -7.31 -9.34 15.75
N GLU A 98 -7.36 -9.71 14.47
CA GLU A 98 -6.44 -10.69 13.91
C GLU A 98 -5.00 -10.15 13.89
N ALA A 99 -4.02 -11.05 13.97
CA ALA A 99 -2.62 -10.65 13.95
C ALA A 99 -2.23 -9.94 12.65
N GLY A 100 -1.63 -8.75 12.74
CA GLY A 100 -1.18 -7.98 11.58
C GLY A 100 -2.29 -7.24 10.82
N THR A 101 -3.42 -7.00 11.50
CA THR A 101 -4.51 -6.13 11.04
C THR A 101 -4.08 -4.66 11.02
N LEU A 102 -3.25 -4.28 11.99
CA LEU A 102 -2.73 -2.94 12.22
C LEU A 102 -1.45 -2.74 11.40
N LYS A 103 -1.61 -2.23 10.18
CA LYS A 103 -0.51 -2.03 9.24
C LYS A 103 -0.12 -0.56 9.12
N ASN A 104 -1.06 0.36 9.31
CA ASN A 104 -0.83 1.80 9.14
C ASN A 104 -0.68 2.54 10.47
N LEU A 105 -1.17 1.99 11.58
CA LEU A 105 -1.15 2.61 12.92
C LEU A 105 -0.45 1.74 13.97
N GLY A 106 0.47 0.87 13.55
CA GLY A 106 1.15 -0.10 14.42
C GLY A 106 1.92 0.47 15.62
N ASN A 107 2.12 1.80 15.70
CA ASN A 107 2.73 2.51 16.83
C ASN A 107 1.81 3.58 17.47
N ALA A 108 0.59 3.82 16.95
CA ALA A 108 -0.32 4.85 17.44
C ALA A 108 -0.92 4.47 18.80
N SER A 109 -1.27 5.41 19.67
CA SER A 109 -2.03 5.15 20.89
C SER A 109 -3.55 5.10 20.63
N VAL A 110 -4.34 4.43 21.48
CA VAL A 110 -5.81 4.52 21.43
C VAL A 110 -6.29 5.96 21.60
N THR A 111 -5.59 6.78 22.40
CA THR A 111 -5.88 8.21 22.55
C THR A 111 -5.76 8.94 21.22
N GLU A 112 -4.69 8.65 20.47
CA GLU A 112 -4.47 9.24 19.15
C GLU A 112 -5.50 8.72 18.13
N CYS A 113 -5.84 7.44 18.19
CA CYS A 113 -6.90 6.86 17.35
C CYS A 113 -8.25 7.53 17.63
N LYS A 114 -8.57 7.85 18.90
CA LYS A 114 -9.79 8.59 19.27
C LYS A 114 -9.84 9.99 18.68
N LEU A 115 -8.70 10.68 18.60
CA LEU A 115 -8.62 11.99 17.96
C LEU A 115 -8.79 11.88 16.44
N ILE A 116 -8.21 10.85 15.80
CA ILE A 116 -8.34 10.62 14.35
C ILE A 116 -9.79 10.30 13.95
N ILE A 117 -10.55 9.58 14.78
CA ILE A 117 -11.97 9.25 14.49
C ILE A 117 -12.92 10.42 14.76
N ASP A 118 -12.54 11.37 15.62
CA ASP A 118 -13.31 12.57 15.94
C ASP A 118 -13.10 13.64 14.86
N THR A 119 -13.63 13.34 13.68
CA THR A 119 -13.54 14.21 12.50
C THR A 119 -14.35 15.49 12.63
N GLU A 120 -15.16 15.63 13.69
CA GLU A 120 -15.92 16.85 13.97
C GLU A 120 -15.07 17.90 14.69
N SER A 121 -14.17 17.46 15.57
CA SER A 121 -13.34 18.36 16.39
C SER A 121 -11.87 18.40 15.98
N HIS A 122 -11.40 17.43 15.19
CA HIS A 122 -10.01 17.27 14.81
C HIS A 122 -9.88 16.96 13.32
N ASP A 123 -8.79 17.45 12.71
CA ASP A 123 -8.38 17.08 11.36
C ASP A 123 -7.05 16.32 11.43
N PHE A 124 -6.73 15.53 10.41
CA PHE A 124 -5.43 14.86 10.32
C PHE A 124 -4.89 14.88 8.89
N THR A 125 -3.58 15.09 8.78
CA THR A 125 -2.87 15.09 7.50
C THR A 125 -1.77 14.06 7.51
N ILE A 126 -1.56 13.45 6.34
CA ILE A 126 -0.44 12.55 6.07
C ILE A 126 0.69 13.41 5.49
N ASN A 127 1.83 13.42 6.16
CA ASN A 127 3.02 14.13 5.75
C ASN A 127 3.86 13.30 4.76
N ASP A 128 4.75 13.96 4.03
CA ASP A 128 5.62 13.32 3.04
C ASP A 128 6.60 12.31 3.66
N ASP A 129 6.91 12.46 4.96
CA ASP A 129 7.74 11.53 5.75
C ASP A 129 6.97 10.29 6.24
N ASN A 130 5.76 10.07 5.72
CA ASN A 130 4.89 8.95 6.08
C ASN A 130 4.48 8.99 7.57
N THR A 131 4.31 10.18 8.13
CA THR A 131 3.73 10.40 9.45
C THR A 131 2.34 11.04 9.38
N ILE A 132 1.55 10.88 10.44
CA ILE A 132 0.26 11.56 10.62
C ILE A 132 0.44 12.67 11.64
N SER A 133 0.03 13.88 11.27
CA SER A 133 -0.14 15.00 12.20
C SER A 133 -1.63 15.23 12.43
N ILE A 134 -2.01 15.31 13.70
CA ILE A 134 -3.38 15.62 14.12
C ILE A 134 -3.44 17.12 14.40
N TYR A 135 -4.51 17.77 13.96
CA TYR A 135 -4.73 19.20 14.08
C TYR A 135 -5.98 19.48 14.90
N LYS A 136 -5.90 20.53 15.71
CA LYS A 136 -7.04 21.16 16.37
C LYS A 136 -6.97 22.65 16.13
N ASP A 137 -8.05 23.24 15.62
CA ASP A 137 -8.13 24.68 15.32
C ASP A 137 -6.94 25.19 14.48
N GLY A 138 -6.43 24.36 13.56
CA GLY A 138 -5.31 24.68 12.69
C GLY A 138 -3.91 24.51 13.31
N SER A 139 -3.78 24.08 14.56
CA SER A 139 -2.50 23.79 15.20
C SER A 139 -2.27 22.29 15.34
N VAL A 140 -1.04 21.83 15.08
CA VAL A 140 -0.64 20.42 15.33
C VAL A 140 -0.73 20.13 16.83
N ILE A 141 -1.33 19.00 17.17
CA ILE A 141 -1.40 18.47 18.54
C ILE A 141 -0.79 17.08 18.60
N GLY A 142 -0.22 16.75 19.76
CA GLY A 142 0.41 15.46 19.98
C GLY A 142 1.73 15.27 19.20
N ASN A 143 2.22 14.04 19.18
CA ASN A 143 3.41 13.67 18.43
C ASN A 143 3.01 13.11 17.06
N PRO A 144 3.86 13.27 16.04
CA PRO A 144 3.60 12.65 14.74
C PRO A 144 3.61 11.12 14.86
N ILE A 145 2.59 10.48 14.28
CA ILE A 145 2.39 9.03 14.32
C ILE A 145 3.01 8.43 13.06
N SER A 146 3.96 7.52 13.21
CA SER A 146 4.56 6.83 12.05
C SER A 146 3.56 5.87 11.41
N ILE A 147 3.40 5.99 10.10
CA ILE A 147 2.61 5.06 9.30
C ILE A 147 3.49 3.87 8.92
N GLY A 148 3.04 2.65 9.19
CA GLY A 148 3.74 1.45 8.74
C GLY A 148 3.75 1.33 7.21
N SER A 149 4.85 0.81 6.65
CA SER A 149 4.97 0.60 5.21
C SER A 149 4.06 -0.54 4.76
N SER A 150 2.86 -0.20 4.30
CA SER A 150 2.11 -0.79 3.17
C SER A 150 0.63 -0.93 3.48
N ASN A 151 -0.18 -0.12 2.79
CA ASN A 151 -0.96 -0.64 1.68
C ASN A 151 -1.38 0.49 0.76
N THR A 152 -1.30 0.23 -0.55
CA THR A 152 -1.97 1.05 -1.55
C THR A 152 -3.46 1.03 -1.22
N PRO A 153 -4.11 2.19 -1.13
CA PRO A 153 -5.54 2.23 -0.91
C PRO A 153 -6.28 1.49 -2.01
N THR A 154 -7.22 0.63 -1.64
CA THR A 154 -8.17 0.09 -2.60
C THR A 154 -9.06 1.25 -3.05
N PRO A 155 -9.14 1.54 -4.36
CA PRO A 155 -9.96 2.64 -4.84
C PRO A 155 -11.42 2.45 -4.41
N PRO A 156 -12.18 3.53 -4.20
CA PRO A 156 -13.60 3.44 -3.90
C PRO A 156 -14.30 2.64 -5.01
N VAL A 157 -15.14 1.68 -4.64
CA VAL A 157 -16.04 1.03 -5.59
C VAL A 157 -17.03 2.10 -6.03
N GLU A 158 -16.99 2.48 -7.31
CA GLU A 158 -18.02 3.36 -7.90
C GLU A 158 -19.41 2.71 -7.68
N PRO A 159 -20.45 3.54 -7.39
CA PRO A 159 -21.79 3.06 -7.08
C PRO A 159 -22.45 2.26 -8.20
#